data_AF-A0A973V0Q0-F1
#
_entry.id   AF-A0A973V0Q0-F1
#
_cell.length_a   1.000
_cell.length_b   1.000
_cell.length_c   1.000
_cell.angle_alpha   90.00
_cell.angle_beta   90.00
_cell.angle_gamma   90.00
#
_symmetry.space_group_name_H-M   'P 1'
#
loop_
_entity.id
_entity.type
_entity.pdbx_description
1 polymer ?
#
loop_
_entity_poly.entity_id
_entity_poly.type
_entity_poly.pdbx_seq_one_letter_code
_entity_poly.pdbx_strand_id
1 'polypeptide(L)' 'MTEFGVDDVEAPGGDLDDPQAAETAQPGRTGEAGPTGHRAVDAALRSLDNAAGLPVGEQIAAFEAAHRTLRETLSTIDDA' A
#
# COMPACT_ATOMS: atom_id res chain seq x y z
N MET A 1 -35.21 -43.37 23.18
CA MET A 1 -34.30 -42.91 22.11
C MET A 1 -34.70 -41.47 21.85
N THR A 2 -34.02 -40.55 22.53
CA THR A 2 -34.25 -39.11 22.44
C THR A 2 -33.31 -38.58 21.38
N GLU A 3 -33.79 -37.84 20.38
CA GLU A 3 -32.94 -36.90 19.64
C GLU A 3 -33.70 -35.69 19.12
N PHE A 4 -33.17 -34.53 19.55
CA PHE A 4 -32.93 -33.25 18.87
C PHE A 4 -34.06 -32.64 18.03
N GLY A 5 -34.64 -31.49 18.38
CA GLY A 5 -34.02 -30.33 19.03
C GLY A 5 -33.82 -29.25 17.96
N VAL A 6 -34.85 -28.44 17.77
CA VAL A 6 -34.84 -27.25 16.92
C VAL A 6 -34.10 -26.14 17.66
N ASP A 7 -32.83 -25.93 17.35
CA ASP A 7 -32.07 -24.80 17.85
C ASP A 7 -31.86 -23.77 16.74
N ASP A 8 -32.67 -22.72 16.84
CA ASP A 8 -32.23 -21.32 16.82
C ASP A 8 -31.01 -21.02 15.94
N VAL A 9 -31.28 -20.56 14.70
CA VAL A 9 -30.29 -19.81 13.93
C VAL A 9 -30.18 -18.43 14.59
N GLU A 10 -29.28 -18.36 15.56
CA GLU A 10 -28.81 -17.12 16.19
C GLU A 10 -28.21 -16.23 15.09
N ALA A 11 -28.82 -15.06 14.87
CA ALA A 11 -28.28 -14.05 13.98
C ALA A 11 -26.93 -13.55 14.54
N PRO A 12 -25.89 -13.33 13.73
CA PRO A 12 -24.69 -12.67 14.22
C PRO A 12 -24.99 -11.18 14.42
N GLY A 13 -25.54 -10.85 15.59
CA GLY A 13 -25.38 -9.55 16.21
C GLY A 13 -23.92 -9.40 16.62
N GLY A 14 -23.04 -9.15 15.66
CA GLY A 14 -21.66 -8.76 15.92
C GLY A 14 -21.67 -7.34 16.49
N ASP A 15 -21.40 -7.25 17.79
CA ASP A 15 -20.98 -6.04 18.50
C ASP A 15 -20.11 -5.15 17.59
N LEU A 16 -20.66 -4.00 17.20
CA LEU A 16 -19.90 -2.93 16.53
C LEU A 16 -19.03 -2.14 17.53
N ASP A 17 -18.92 -2.63 18.77
CA ASP A 17 -18.15 -2.06 19.88
C ASP A 17 -16.89 -2.90 20.13
N ASP A 18 -16.19 -3.30 19.06
CA ASP A 18 -14.83 -3.83 19.20
C ASP A 18 -13.83 -2.68 18.91
N PRO A 19 -13.21 -2.08 19.94
CA PRO A 19 -12.19 -1.05 19.75
C PRO A 19 -10.89 -1.58 19.11
N GLN A 20 -10.78 -2.89 18.82
CA GLN A 20 -9.60 -3.52 18.25
C GLN A 20 -9.60 -3.51 16.71
N ALA A 21 -10.73 -3.23 16.05
CA ALA A 21 -10.76 -3.04 14.60
C ALA A 21 -9.96 -1.82 14.12
N ALA A 22 -9.60 -0.91 15.03
CA ALA A 22 -8.75 0.26 14.73
C ALA A 22 -7.24 -0.03 14.76
N GLU A 23 -6.78 -1.21 15.22
CA GLU A 23 -5.36 -1.45 15.55
C GLU A 23 -4.51 -2.10 14.42
N THR A 24 -4.99 -2.24 13.19
CA THR A 24 -4.12 -2.74 12.08
C THR A 24 -4.06 -1.88 10.83
N ALA A 25 -4.58 -0.66 10.84
CA ALA A 25 -4.19 0.35 9.85
C ALA A 25 -2.84 0.94 10.26
N GLN A 26 -1.79 0.12 10.23
CA GLN A 26 -0.44 0.53 10.61
C GLN A 26 0.07 1.57 9.59
N PRO A 27 0.14 2.87 9.92
CA PRO A 27 0.61 3.87 8.98
C PRO A 27 2.13 3.76 8.95
N GLY A 28 2.68 3.18 7.87
CA GLY A 28 4.14 3.15 7.66
C GLY A 28 4.75 1.81 7.28
N ARG A 29 3.98 0.74 7.02
CA ARG A 29 4.54 -0.38 6.24
C ARG A 29 4.42 -0.08 4.75
N THR A 30 5.16 0.93 4.29
CA THR A 30 5.64 0.92 2.90
C THR A 30 6.59 -0.27 2.82
N GLY A 31 6.08 -1.43 2.39
CA GLY A 31 6.94 -2.57 2.08
C GLY A 31 8.01 -2.08 1.12
N GLU A 32 9.28 -2.30 1.45
CA GLU A 32 10.39 -1.98 0.57
C GLU A 32 10.07 -2.58 -0.80
N ALA A 33 9.88 -1.72 -1.80
CA ALA A 33 9.52 -2.16 -3.13
C ALA A 33 10.69 -3.01 -3.64
N GLY A 34 10.47 -4.33 -3.69
CA GLY A 34 11.44 -5.26 -4.26
C GLY A 34 11.78 -4.87 -5.69
N PRO A 35 12.96 -5.28 -6.20
CA PRO A 35 13.39 -4.91 -7.54
C PRO A 35 12.37 -5.37 -8.58
N THR A 36 12.01 -4.45 -9.46
CA THR A 36 11.07 -4.67 -10.58
C THR A 36 11.72 -5.41 -11.74
N GLY A 37 13.06 -5.52 -11.73
CA GLY A 37 13.85 -6.08 -12.84
C GLY A 37 14.19 -5.05 -13.92
N HIS A 38 13.61 -3.84 -13.86
CA HIS A 38 13.93 -2.74 -14.75
C HIS A 38 14.81 -1.72 -14.03
N ARG A 39 16.09 -1.67 -14.41
CA ARG A 39 17.11 -0.77 -13.81
C ARG A 39 16.63 0.68 -13.65
N ALA A 40 15.98 1.23 -14.69
CA ALA A 40 15.51 2.61 -14.69
C ALA A 40 14.31 2.83 -13.76
N VAL A 41 13.40 1.85 -13.68
CA VAL A 41 12.25 1.88 -12.76
C VAL A 41 12.74 1.74 -11.30
N ASP A 42 13.66 0.82 -11.04
CA ASP A 42 14.25 0.61 -9.71
C ASP A 42 15.00 1.86 -9.20
N ALA A 43 15.69 2.57 -10.10
CA ALA A 43 16.34 3.84 -9.78
C ALA A 43 15.32 4.94 -9.41
N ALA A 44 14.20 5.02 -10.14
CA ALA A 44 13.14 5.98 -9.83
C ALA A 44 12.46 5.68 -8.48
N LEU A 45 12.17 4.40 -8.20
CA LEU A 45 11.61 3.97 -6.91
C LEU A 45 12.55 4.28 -5.74
N ARG A 46 13.85 4.05 -5.89
CA ARG A 46 14.84 4.45 -4.89
C ARG A 46 14.90 5.97 -4.70
N SER A 47 14.71 6.74 -5.78
CA SER A 47 14.64 8.21 -5.67
C SER A 47 13.42 8.67 -4.85
N LEU A 48 12.28 7.99 -4.99
CA LEU A 48 11.08 8.25 -4.20
C LEU A 48 11.27 7.90 -2.72
N ASP A 49 11.93 6.79 -2.43
CA ASP A 49 12.26 6.38 -1.05
C ASP A 49 13.15 7.44 -0.35
N ASN A 50 14.17 7.94 -1.04
CA ASN A 50 14.99 9.05 -0.54
C ASN A 50 14.17 10.35 -0.35
N ALA A 51 13.23 10.62 -1.25
CA ALA A 51 12.38 11.82 -1.18
C ALA A 51 11.46 11.82 0.05
N ALA A 52 11.03 10.65 0.52
CA ALA A 52 10.18 10.52 1.71
C ALA A 52 10.87 11.03 2.99
N GLY A 53 12.21 11.04 3.02
CA GLY A 53 13.00 11.60 4.13
C GLY A 53 13.23 13.11 4.07
N LEU A 54 12.82 13.80 3.00
CA LEU A 54 13.03 15.23 2.82
C LEU A 54 12.05 16.09 3.63
N PRO A 55 12.36 17.38 3.87
CA PRO A 55 11.40 18.33 4.41
C PRO A 55 10.14 18.43 3.53
N VAL A 56 8.96 18.61 4.13
CA VAL A 56 7.68 18.66 3.40
C VAL A 56 7.68 19.67 2.25
N GLY A 57 8.38 20.80 2.40
CA GLY A 57 8.51 21.80 1.34
C GLY A 57 9.30 21.31 0.11
N GLU A 58 10.15 20.30 0.26
CA GLU A 58 10.98 19.72 -0.81
C GLU A 58 10.42 18.40 -1.34
N GLN A 59 9.57 17.72 -0.57
CA GLN A 59 8.95 16.46 -0.96
C GLN A 59 8.19 16.57 -2.28
N ILE A 60 7.36 17.62 -2.47
CA ILE A 60 6.57 17.80 -3.70
C ILE A 60 7.47 17.83 -4.94
N ALA A 61 8.53 18.65 -4.92
CA ALA A 61 9.45 18.78 -6.06
C ALA A 61 10.17 17.46 -6.36
N ALA A 62 10.59 16.73 -5.31
CA ALA A 62 11.25 15.44 -5.47
C ALA A 62 10.31 14.36 -6.01
N PHE A 63 9.05 14.30 -5.55
CA PHE A 63 8.02 13.40 -6.06
C PHE A 63 7.71 13.68 -7.54
N GLU A 64 7.56 14.94 -7.92
CA GLU A 64 7.28 15.33 -9.30
C GLU A 64 8.42 14.94 -10.25
N ALA A 65 9.67 15.17 -9.85
CA ALA A 65 10.86 14.81 -10.63
C ALA A 65 10.97 13.29 -10.83
N ALA A 66 10.77 12.52 -9.75
CA ALA A 66 10.80 11.07 -9.81
C ALA A 66 9.64 10.51 -10.67
N HIS A 67 8.43 11.05 -10.52
CA HIS A 67 7.29 10.68 -11.33
C HIS A 67 7.50 11.00 -12.82
N ARG A 68 8.14 12.13 -13.14
CA ARG A 68 8.48 12.48 -14.53
C ARG A 68 9.42 11.48 -15.16
N THR A 69 10.48 11.15 -14.44
CA THR A 69 11.49 10.16 -14.88
C THR A 69 10.86 8.79 -15.10
N LEU A 70 9.98 8.35 -14.17
CA LEU A 70 9.28 7.09 -14.30
C LEU A 70 8.38 7.07 -15.54
N ARG A 71 7.60 8.13 -15.77
CA ARG A 71 6.71 8.24 -16.94
C ARG A 71 7.48 8.19 -18.26
N GLU A 72 8.59 8.91 -18.36
CA GLU A 72 9.43 8.91 -19.57
C GLU A 72 10.07 7.55 -19.83
N THR A 73 10.54 6.89 -18.77
CA THR A 73 11.08 5.53 -18.84
C THR A 73 10.02 4.55 -19.35
N LEU A 74 8.82 4.59 -18.77
CA LEU A 74 7.74 3.68 -19.16
C LEU A 74 7.26 3.94 -20.59
N SER A 75 7.17 5.19 -21.03
CA SER A 75 6.87 5.52 -22.44
C SER A 75 7.92 4.93 -23.37
N THR A 76 9.20 5.09 -23.04
CA THR A 76 10.31 4.55 -23.86
C THR A 76 10.27 3.02 -23.96
N ILE A 77 9.82 2.34 -22.91
CA ILE A 77 9.65 0.88 -22.91
C ILE A 77 8.43 0.46 -23.73
N ASP A 78 7.33 1.22 -23.67
CA ASP A 78 6.10 0.95 -24.44
C ASP A 78 6.31 1.17 -25.95
N ASP A 79 7.14 2.14 -26.32
CA ASP A 79 7.46 2.49 -27.72
C ASP A 79 8.50 1.54 -28.38
N ALA A 80 9.12 0.62 -27.64
CA ALA A 80 10.23 -0.26 -28.10
C ALA A 80 9.77 -1.61 -28.66
#